data_AF-A0A420IJP0-F1
#
_entry.id   AF-A0A420IJP0-F1
#
_cell.length_a   1.000
_cell.length_b   1.000
_cell.length_c   1.000
_cell.angle_alpha   90.00
_cell.angle_beta   90.00
_cell.angle_gamma   90.00
#
_symmetry.space_group_name_H-M   'P 1'
#
loop_
_entity.id
_entity.type
_entity.pdbx_description
1 polymer ?
#
loop_
_entity_poly.entity_id
_entity_poly.type
_entity_poly.pdbx_seq_one_letter_code
_entity_poly.pdbx_strand_id
1 'polypeptide(L)'
;MERKKVEIEDIKRIMGAVQNKVLGSISEKLLPQLRGKSTVADILSYLNKRFRPTDQARKQEVISRWNKVKNVPTNQSIMSWLDEWELVYAEASSLNLPHVTDPQAQYDFLYLIQGIAGPWAELKLATIDDQENNNQPILDFYDLIETFRYKQRLNAAFNNKQSSETTGGINSSGVFTTAQSGQETVHKDRDQSGTKTFLCGVKH
;
A
#
# COMPACT_ATOMS: atom_id res chain seq x y z
N MET A 1 -50.34 -19.97 16.46
CA MET A 1 -50.13 -19.78 15.01
C MET A 1 -49.72 -18.36 14.66
N GLU A 2 -50.29 -17.33 15.29
CA GLU A 2 -50.00 -15.91 14.99
C GLU A 2 -48.53 -15.51 15.10
N ARG A 3 -47.82 -15.91 16.16
CA ARG A 3 -46.38 -15.60 16.33
C ARG A 3 -45.49 -16.10 15.19
N LYS A 4 -45.77 -17.31 14.66
CA LYS A 4 -45.02 -17.86 13.52
C LYS A 4 -45.29 -17.10 12.22
N LYS A 5 -46.48 -16.52 12.08
CA LYS A 5 -46.86 -15.73 10.91
C LYS A 5 -46.14 -14.37 10.89
N VAL A 6 -46.09 -13.70 12.05
CA VAL A 6 -45.32 -12.45 12.24
C VAL A 6 -43.83 -12.68 11.94
N GLU A 7 -43.25 -13.77 12.44
CA GLU A 7 -41.84 -14.10 12.19
C GLU A 7 -41.54 -14.37 10.71
N ILE A 8 -42.44 -15.05 9.99
CA ILE A 8 -42.31 -15.27 8.54
C ILE A 8 -42.40 -13.95 7.76
N GLU A 9 -43.28 -13.03 8.17
CA GLU A 9 -43.41 -11.71 7.55
C GLU A 9 -42.16 -10.84 7.77
N ASP A 10 -41.58 -10.89 8.97
CA ASP A 10 -40.32 -10.21 9.26
C ASP A 10 -39.14 -10.76 8.44
N ILE A 11 -39.04 -12.09 8.30
CA ILE A 11 -38.02 -12.73 7.44
C ILE A 11 -38.17 -12.29 5.99
N LYS A 12 -39.40 -12.22 5.46
CA LYS A 12 -39.66 -11.75 4.09
C LYS A 12 -39.25 -10.29 3.90
N ARG A 13 -39.51 -9.43 4.90
CA ARG A 13 -39.10 -8.02 4.87
C ARG A 13 -37.59 -7.88 4.83
N ILE A 14 -36.87 -8.58 5.71
CA ILE A 14 -35.39 -8.56 5.76
C ILE A 14 -34.82 -9.08 4.44
N MET A 15 -35.36 -10.18 3.91
CA MET A 15 -34.90 -10.77 2.66
C MET A 15 -35.11 -9.83 1.46
N GLY A 16 -36.22 -9.08 1.43
CA GLY A 16 -36.44 -8.03 0.42
C GLY A 16 -35.44 -6.87 0.53
N ALA A 17 -35.09 -6.46 1.75
CA ALA A 17 -34.06 -5.43 1.97
C ALA A 17 -32.67 -5.89 1.48
N VAL A 18 -32.30 -7.15 1.76
CA VAL A 18 -31.06 -7.75 1.25
C VAL A 18 -31.06 -7.81 -0.28
N GLN A 19 -32.19 -8.22 -0.89
CA GLN A 19 -32.33 -8.25 -2.34
C GLN A 19 -32.09 -6.88 -2.98
N ASN A 20 -32.71 -5.84 -2.42
CA ASN A 20 -32.53 -4.46 -2.91
C ASN A 20 -31.08 -3.98 -2.74
N LYS A 21 -30.42 -4.34 -1.63
CA LYS A 21 -29.01 -3.99 -1.43
C LYS A 21 -28.10 -4.67 -2.45
N VAL A 22 -28.33 -5.95 -2.74
CA VAL A 22 -27.59 -6.71 -3.76
C VAL A 22 -27.82 -6.10 -5.15
N LEU A 23 -29.08 -5.86 -5.53
CA LEU A 23 -29.42 -5.26 -6.83
C LEU A 23 -28.89 -3.83 -6.99
N GLY A 24 -28.80 -3.05 -5.90
CA GLY A 24 -28.20 -1.72 -5.93
C GLY A 24 -26.66 -1.72 -5.95
N SER A 25 -26.02 -2.84 -5.59
CA SER A 25 -24.55 -2.98 -5.60
C SER A 25 -23.99 -3.44 -6.95
N ILE A 26 -24.84 -3.92 -7.85
CA ILE A 26 -24.46 -4.39 -9.18
C ILE A 26 -24.69 -3.29 -10.23
N SER A 27 -23.93 -3.32 -11.32
CA SER A 27 -24.12 -2.36 -12.41
C SER A 27 -25.46 -2.57 -13.13
N GLU A 28 -26.17 -1.47 -13.44
CA GLU A 28 -27.51 -1.48 -14.07
C GLU A 28 -27.56 -2.28 -15.39
N LYS A 29 -26.42 -2.38 -16.08
CA LYS A 29 -26.26 -3.12 -17.34
C LYS A 29 -26.51 -4.63 -17.17
N LEU A 30 -26.45 -5.15 -15.95
CA LEU A 30 -26.64 -6.57 -15.62
C LEU A 30 -28.07 -6.91 -15.25
N LEU A 31 -28.91 -5.92 -14.93
CA LEU A 31 -30.31 -6.13 -14.52
C LEU A 31 -31.14 -6.92 -15.55
N PRO A 32 -30.99 -6.72 -16.88
CA PRO A 32 -31.70 -7.53 -17.87
C PRO A 32 -31.36 -9.03 -17.79
N GLN A 33 -30.14 -9.39 -17.39
CA GLN A 33 -29.69 -10.80 -17.29
C GLN A 33 -30.16 -11.49 -16.00
N LEU A 34 -30.61 -10.69 -15.03
CA LEU A 34 -31.20 -11.16 -13.76
C LEU A 34 -32.73 -11.28 -13.84
N ARG A 35 -33.34 -10.83 -14.94
CA ARG A 35 -34.78 -10.95 -15.18
C ARG A 35 -35.20 -12.42 -15.10
N GLY A 36 -36.09 -12.74 -14.16
CA GLY A 36 -36.55 -14.11 -13.88
C GLY A 36 -35.89 -14.80 -12.68
N LYS A 37 -34.94 -14.16 -11.98
CA LYS A 37 -34.39 -14.64 -10.70
C LYS A 37 -35.11 -13.94 -9.56
N SER A 38 -35.98 -14.66 -8.88
CA SER A 38 -36.85 -14.11 -7.84
C SER A 38 -36.20 -14.09 -6.46
N THR A 39 -35.24 -14.99 -6.20
CA THR A 39 -34.63 -15.16 -4.88
C THR A 39 -33.25 -14.54 -4.82
N VAL A 40 -32.89 -13.99 -3.66
CA VAL A 40 -31.53 -13.52 -3.36
C VAL A 40 -30.49 -14.62 -3.65
N ALA A 41 -30.78 -15.86 -3.26
CA ALA A 41 -29.90 -17.00 -3.51
C ALA A 41 -29.66 -17.24 -5.02
N ASP A 42 -30.69 -17.11 -5.86
CA ASP A 42 -30.58 -17.30 -7.31
C ASP A 42 -29.78 -16.18 -7.96
N ILE A 43 -30.00 -14.93 -7.53
CA ILE A 43 -29.26 -13.76 -7.98
C ILE A 43 -27.78 -13.94 -7.61
N LEU A 44 -27.47 -14.25 -6.36
CA LEU A 44 -26.10 -14.45 -5.89
C LEU A 44 -25.42 -15.66 -6.55
N SER A 45 -26.12 -16.78 -6.71
CA SER A 45 -25.61 -17.97 -7.40
C SER A 45 -25.27 -17.67 -8.86
N TYR A 46 -26.14 -16.93 -9.57
CA TYR A 46 -25.89 -16.49 -10.93
C TYR A 46 -24.71 -15.54 -11.03
N LEU A 47 -24.64 -14.53 -10.15
CA LEU A 47 -23.55 -13.58 -10.13
C LEU A 47 -22.21 -14.28 -9.85
N ASN A 48 -22.20 -15.18 -8.87
CA ASN A 48 -21.04 -16.01 -8.56
C ASN A 48 -20.64 -16.86 -9.77
N LYS A 49 -21.56 -17.57 -10.41
CA LYS A 49 -21.24 -18.42 -11.57
C LYS A 49 -20.71 -17.64 -12.79
N ARG A 50 -21.21 -16.42 -13.03
CA ARG A 50 -20.96 -15.67 -14.26
C ARG A 50 -19.84 -14.63 -14.12
N PHE A 51 -19.67 -14.07 -12.93
CA PHE A 51 -18.76 -12.95 -12.67
C PHE A 51 -17.71 -13.24 -11.60
N ARG A 52 -17.77 -14.40 -10.90
CA ARG A 52 -16.58 -14.86 -10.18
C ARG A 52 -15.51 -15.09 -11.26
N PRO A 53 -14.37 -14.38 -11.20
CA PRO A 53 -13.25 -14.73 -12.05
C PRO A 53 -12.99 -16.22 -11.84
N THR A 54 -12.94 -17.01 -12.91
CA THR A 54 -12.51 -18.40 -12.80
C THR A 54 -11.23 -18.40 -11.98
N ASP A 55 -11.06 -19.32 -11.02
CA ASP A 55 -9.89 -19.29 -10.15
C ASP A 55 -8.59 -19.22 -10.97
N GLN A 56 -8.60 -19.78 -12.20
CA GLN A 56 -7.53 -19.62 -13.18
C GLN A 56 -7.32 -18.18 -13.69
N ALA A 57 -8.36 -17.44 -14.06
CA ALA A 57 -8.22 -16.04 -14.48
C ALA A 57 -7.67 -15.17 -13.35
N ARG A 58 -8.14 -15.38 -12.11
CA ARG A 58 -7.61 -14.71 -10.92
C ARG A 58 -6.15 -15.07 -10.66
N LYS A 59 -5.78 -16.34 -10.83
CA LYS A 59 -4.37 -16.80 -10.75
C LYS A 59 -3.51 -16.10 -11.79
N GLN A 60 -3.95 -16.02 -13.05
CA GLN A 60 -3.21 -15.33 -14.11
C GLN A 60 -3.07 -13.83 -13.85
N GLU A 61 -4.09 -13.18 -13.31
CA GLU A 61 -4.03 -11.77 -12.91
C GLU A 61 -2.99 -11.53 -11.80
N VAL A 62 -2.96 -12.39 -10.77
CA VAL A 62 -1.95 -12.30 -9.70
C VAL A 62 -0.54 -12.57 -10.24
N ILE A 63 -0.37 -13.56 -11.13
CA ILE A 63 0.92 -13.81 -11.80
C ILE A 63 1.36 -12.60 -12.63
N SER A 64 0.43 -11.96 -13.35
CA SER A 64 0.72 -10.75 -14.13
C SER A 64 1.16 -9.60 -13.23
N ARG A 65 0.48 -9.39 -12.09
CA ARG A 65 0.88 -8.40 -11.09
C ARG A 65 2.23 -8.73 -10.45
N TRP A 66 2.50 -10.00 -10.15
CA TRP A 66 3.79 -10.46 -9.63
C TRP A 66 4.92 -10.14 -10.62
N ASN A 67 4.74 -10.46 -11.89
CA ASN A 67 5.73 -10.13 -12.93
C ASN A 67 5.91 -8.62 -13.11
N LYS A 68 4.89 -7.81 -12.83
CA LYS A 68 4.99 -6.35 -12.87
C LYS A 68 5.85 -5.83 -11.72
N VAL A 69 5.61 -6.27 -10.48
CA VAL A 69 6.37 -5.83 -9.30
C VAL A 69 7.83 -6.31 -9.34
N LYS A 70 8.12 -7.40 -10.07
CA LYS A 70 9.47 -7.87 -10.41
C LYS A 70 10.30 -6.92 -11.27
N ASN A 71 9.75 -5.80 -11.71
CA ASN A 71 10.52 -4.75 -12.36
C ASN A 71 10.67 -3.56 -11.41
N VAL A 72 11.87 -2.99 -11.35
CA VAL A 72 12.12 -1.79 -10.53
C VAL A 72 11.27 -0.63 -11.06
N PRO A 73 10.52 0.06 -10.18
CA PRO A 73 9.68 1.18 -10.61
C PRO A 73 10.54 2.32 -11.14
N THR A 74 10.22 2.81 -12.34
CA THR A 74 10.91 3.98 -12.92
C THR A 74 10.39 5.31 -12.32
N ASN A 75 9.10 5.37 -11.94
CA ASN A 75 8.41 6.61 -11.58
C ASN A 75 7.68 6.55 -10.21
N GLN A 76 7.90 5.52 -9.40
CA GLN A 76 7.20 5.32 -8.13
C GLN A 76 8.21 5.26 -6.97
N SER A 77 7.80 5.72 -5.79
CA SER A 77 8.66 5.66 -4.60
C SER A 77 8.95 4.20 -4.22
N ILE A 78 10.18 3.95 -3.74
CA ILE A 78 10.60 2.61 -3.29
C ILE A 78 9.66 2.09 -2.18
N MET A 79 9.20 2.94 -1.27
CA MET A 79 8.29 2.52 -0.19
C MET A 79 6.93 2.06 -0.70
N SER A 80 6.27 2.85 -1.55
CA SER A 80 4.99 2.45 -2.14
C SER A 80 5.10 1.19 -3.00
N TRP A 81 6.27 0.97 -3.61
CA TRP A 81 6.53 -0.24 -4.37
C TRP A 81 6.70 -1.46 -3.45
N LEU A 82 7.31 -1.32 -2.27
CA LEU A 82 7.35 -2.38 -1.26
C LEU A 82 5.96 -2.72 -0.70
N ASP A 83 5.05 -1.76 -0.61
CA ASP A 83 3.65 -2.03 -0.26
C ASP A 83 2.95 -2.87 -1.33
N GLU A 84 3.24 -2.63 -2.62
CA GLU A 84 2.72 -3.46 -3.72
C GLU A 84 3.25 -4.89 -3.68
N TRP A 85 4.53 -5.09 -3.36
CA TRP A 85 5.10 -6.43 -3.18
C TRP A 85 4.38 -7.23 -2.10
N GLU A 86 4.16 -6.61 -0.94
CA GLU A 86 3.47 -7.22 0.19
C GLU A 86 2.03 -7.60 -0.15
N LEU A 87 1.31 -6.69 -0.82
CA LEU A 87 -0.07 -6.92 -1.26
C LEU A 87 -0.17 -8.08 -2.26
N VAL A 88 0.68 -8.09 -3.29
CA VAL A 88 0.64 -9.14 -4.32
C VAL A 88 1.07 -10.48 -3.74
N TYR A 89 2.05 -10.50 -2.82
CA TYR A 89 2.46 -11.71 -2.11
C TYR A 89 1.31 -12.28 -1.26
N ALA A 90 0.61 -11.46 -0.48
CA ALA A 90 -0.53 -11.90 0.32
C ALA A 90 -1.63 -12.53 -0.57
N GLU A 91 -1.93 -11.91 -1.71
CA GLU A 91 -2.89 -12.46 -2.67
C GLU A 91 -2.40 -13.77 -3.31
N ALA A 92 -1.13 -13.86 -3.67
CA ALA A 92 -0.53 -15.06 -4.26
C ALA A 92 -0.47 -16.23 -3.25
N SER A 93 -0.15 -15.94 -2.00
CA SER A 93 -0.19 -16.89 -0.89
C SER A 93 -1.61 -17.39 -0.65
N SER A 94 -2.62 -16.51 -0.69
CA SER A 94 -4.03 -16.91 -0.57
C SER A 94 -4.49 -17.88 -1.67
N LEU A 95 -3.83 -17.82 -2.83
CA LEU A 95 -4.09 -18.64 -4.01
C LEU A 95 -3.25 -19.91 -4.07
N ASN A 96 -2.29 -20.09 -3.14
CA ASN A 96 -1.29 -21.15 -3.15
C ASN A 96 -0.59 -21.28 -4.52
N LEU A 97 -0.14 -20.15 -5.07
CA LEU A 97 0.57 -20.14 -6.36
C LEU A 97 1.99 -20.67 -6.17
N PRO A 98 2.34 -21.87 -6.70
CA PRO A 98 3.63 -22.50 -6.44
C PRO A 98 4.83 -21.69 -6.95
N HIS A 99 4.60 -20.76 -7.88
CA HIS A 99 5.64 -19.90 -8.44
C HIS A 99 5.95 -18.66 -7.60
N VAL A 100 5.14 -18.40 -6.56
CA VAL A 100 5.25 -17.23 -5.67
C VAL A 100 5.35 -17.65 -4.20
N THR A 101 5.26 -18.95 -3.90
CA THR A 101 5.44 -19.46 -2.54
C THR A 101 6.91 -19.50 -2.15
N ASP A 102 7.17 -19.40 -0.84
CA ASP A 102 8.46 -19.57 -0.18
C ASP A 102 9.22 -20.82 -0.69
N PRO A 103 10.51 -20.72 -1.08
CA PRO A 103 11.40 -19.55 -1.03
C PRO A 103 11.50 -18.70 -2.30
N GLN A 104 10.71 -19.00 -3.33
CA GLN A 104 10.82 -18.32 -4.62
C GLN A 104 10.58 -16.81 -4.51
N ALA A 105 9.68 -16.38 -3.63
CA ALA A 105 9.40 -14.97 -3.42
C ALA A 105 10.61 -14.18 -2.88
N GLN A 106 11.34 -14.79 -1.94
CA GLN A 106 12.54 -14.21 -1.36
C GLN A 106 13.63 -14.06 -2.40
N TYR A 107 13.87 -15.09 -3.22
CA TYR A 107 14.84 -15.02 -4.32
C TYR A 107 14.45 -13.97 -5.36
N ASP A 108 13.19 -13.97 -5.83
CA ASP A 108 12.68 -13.00 -6.80
C ASP A 108 12.89 -11.55 -6.31
N PHE A 109 12.65 -11.30 -5.02
CA PHE A 109 12.87 -9.99 -4.40
C PHE A 109 14.36 -9.65 -4.27
N LEU A 110 15.19 -10.57 -3.76
CA LEU A 110 16.61 -10.33 -3.51
C LEU A 110 17.41 -10.05 -4.79
N TYR A 111 17.18 -10.83 -5.86
CA TYR A 111 17.82 -10.58 -7.16
C TYR A 111 17.47 -9.21 -7.71
N LEU A 112 16.24 -8.74 -7.46
CA LEU A 112 15.83 -7.42 -7.90
C LEU A 112 16.47 -6.30 -7.05
N ILE A 113 16.52 -6.50 -5.73
CA ILE A 113 17.18 -5.56 -4.81
C ILE A 113 18.69 -5.49 -5.06
N GLN A 114 19.31 -6.52 -5.67
CA GLN A 114 20.73 -6.47 -6.03
C GLN A 114 21.09 -5.24 -6.88
N GLY A 115 20.20 -4.82 -7.78
CA GLY A 115 20.40 -3.61 -8.60
C GLY A 115 20.31 -2.29 -7.83
N ILE A 116 19.66 -2.29 -6.65
CA ILE A 116 19.49 -1.08 -5.80
C ILE A 116 20.51 -1.09 -4.66
N ALA A 117 20.77 -2.26 -4.09
CA ALA A 117 21.47 -2.44 -2.83
C ALA A 117 22.26 -3.76 -2.78
N GLY A 118 23.06 -4.02 -3.80
CA GLY A 118 23.86 -5.23 -4.02
C GLY A 118 24.46 -5.88 -2.77
N PRO A 119 25.30 -5.17 -1.98
CA PRO A 119 25.97 -5.77 -0.82
C PRO A 119 25.02 -6.33 0.24
N TRP A 120 23.82 -5.74 0.38
CA TRP A 120 22.82 -6.22 1.31
C TRP A 120 22.02 -7.40 0.76
N ALA A 121 21.73 -7.39 -0.55
CA ALA A 121 21.08 -8.51 -1.20
C ALA A 121 21.96 -9.76 -1.15
N GLU A 122 23.27 -9.62 -1.44
CA GLU A 122 24.24 -10.72 -1.38
C GLU A 122 24.37 -11.31 0.03
N LEU A 123 24.43 -10.46 1.06
CA LEU A 123 24.44 -10.91 2.45
C LEU A 123 23.19 -11.73 2.81
N LYS A 124 22.01 -11.28 2.34
CA LYS A 124 20.75 -11.98 2.60
C LYS A 124 20.64 -13.29 1.82
N LEU A 125 21.11 -13.33 0.58
CA LEU A 125 21.21 -14.56 -0.21
C LEU A 125 22.10 -15.59 0.49
N ALA A 126 23.30 -15.20 0.93
CA ALA A 126 24.19 -16.08 1.68
C ALA A 126 23.56 -16.59 3.00
N THR A 127 22.78 -15.73 3.67
CA THR A 127 22.05 -16.15 4.88
C THR A 127 20.99 -17.20 4.56
N ILE A 128 20.26 -17.06 3.45
CA ILE A 128 19.26 -18.05 3.01
C ILE A 128 19.94 -19.36 2.62
N ASP A 129 21.06 -19.32 1.89
CA ASP A 129 21.84 -20.50 1.53
C ASP A 129 22.31 -21.25 2.80
N ASP A 130 22.81 -20.53 3.81
CA ASP A 130 23.18 -21.10 5.10
C ASP A 130 21.96 -21.71 5.83
N GLN A 131 20.79 -21.07 5.77
CA GLN A 131 19.56 -21.59 6.38
C GLN A 131 19.10 -22.88 5.71
N GLU A 132 19.11 -22.95 4.38
CA GLU A 132 18.77 -24.14 3.60
C GLU A 132 19.74 -25.29 3.93
N ASN A 133 21.05 -25.03 3.93
CA ASN A 133 22.07 -26.04 4.23
C ASN A 133 21.96 -26.59 5.66
N ASN A 134 21.53 -25.78 6.62
CA ASN A 134 21.40 -26.15 8.02
C ASN A 134 19.99 -26.61 8.44
N ASN A 135 19.07 -26.82 7.47
CA ASN A 135 17.65 -27.14 7.71
C ASN A 135 16.95 -26.17 8.69
N GLN A 136 17.36 -24.90 8.68
CA GLN A 136 16.71 -23.86 9.46
C GLN A 136 15.51 -23.32 8.66
N PRO A 137 14.48 -22.80 9.35
CA PRO A 137 13.41 -22.09 8.66
C PRO A 137 13.99 -20.89 7.91
N ILE A 138 13.66 -20.80 6.62
CA ILE A 138 14.05 -19.69 5.76
C ILE A 138 13.40 -18.42 6.32
N LEU A 139 14.12 -17.29 6.19
CA LEU A 139 13.59 -15.99 6.60
C LEU A 139 12.25 -15.71 5.91
N ASP A 140 11.24 -15.38 6.71
CA ASP A 140 9.91 -15.05 6.20
C ASP A 140 9.97 -13.82 5.26
N PHE A 141 9.12 -13.84 4.24
CA PHE A 141 9.09 -12.81 3.21
C PHE A 141 8.71 -11.43 3.78
N TYR A 142 7.77 -11.37 4.74
CA TYR A 142 7.38 -10.10 5.37
C TYR A 142 8.52 -9.53 6.21
N ASP A 143 9.22 -10.37 6.99
CA ASP A 143 10.40 -9.98 7.75
C ASP A 143 11.51 -9.47 6.82
N LEU A 144 11.71 -10.11 5.67
CA LEU A 144 12.67 -9.66 4.67
C LEU A 144 12.35 -8.25 4.14
N ILE A 145 11.07 -7.98 3.82
CA ILE A 145 10.63 -6.64 3.39
C ILE A 145 10.84 -5.61 4.51
N GLU A 146 10.47 -5.91 5.76
CA GLU A 146 10.59 -4.94 6.85
C GLU A 146 12.07 -4.62 7.16
N THR A 147 12.97 -5.61 7.10
CA THR A 147 14.41 -5.34 7.25
C THR A 147 14.96 -4.41 6.16
N PHE A 148 14.43 -4.50 4.93
CA PHE A 148 14.78 -3.58 3.86
C PHE A 148 14.20 -2.18 4.07
N ARG A 149 12.93 -2.07 4.51
CA ARG A 149 12.30 -0.78 4.87
C ARG A 149 13.09 -0.07 5.96
N TYR A 150 13.49 -0.80 7.00
CA TYR A 150 14.31 -0.29 8.09
C TYR A 150 15.63 0.27 7.58
N LYS A 151 16.35 -0.48 6.72
CA LYS A 151 17.58 -0.01 6.07
C LYS A 151 17.37 1.28 5.27
N GLN A 152 16.29 1.37 4.50
CA GLN A 152 15.99 2.58 3.72
C GLN A 152 15.72 3.79 4.62
N ARG A 153 14.99 3.61 5.73
CA ARG A 153 14.77 4.66 6.73
C ARG A 153 16.09 5.12 7.36
N LEU A 154 16.99 4.19 7.71
CA LEU A 154 18.31 4.52 8.23
C LEU A 154 19.13 5.33 7.22
N ASN A 155 19.22 4.87 5.96
CA ASN A 155 19.95 5.57 4.92
C ASN A 155 19.42 7.00 4.72
N ALA A 156 18.10 7.18 4.70
CA ALA A 156 17.50 8.50 4.63
C ALA A 156 17.87 9.39 5.83
N ALA A 157 17.86 8.84 7.04
CA ALA A 157 18.23 9.57 8.25
C ALA A 157 19.72 9.98 8.28
N PHE A 158 20.63 9.13 7.80
CA PHE A 158 22.06 9.44 7.73
C PHE A 158 22.38 10.44 6.60
N ASN A 159 21.77 10.28 5.43
CA ASN A 159 22.00 11.17 4.28
C ASN A 159 21.46 12.58 4.54
N ASN A 160 20.33 12.72 5.25
CA ASN A 160 19.77 14.03 5.57
C ASN A 160 20.70 14.84 6.51
N LYS A 161 21.41 14.17 7.42
CA LYS A 161 22.38 14.82 8.33
C LYS A 161 23.61 15.38 7.61
N GLN A 162 24.10 14.73 6.55
CA GLN A 162 25.27 15.20 5.80
C GLN A 162 25.00 16.45 4.96
N SER A 163 23.74 16.73 4.62
CA SER A 163 23.35 17.95 3.88
C SER A 163 23.30 19.22 4.75
N SER A 164 23.44 19.09 6.08
CA SER A 164 23.35 20.23 7.03
C SER A 164 24.70 20.85 7.41
N GLU A 165 25.84 20.34 6.94
CA GLU A 165 27.18 20.82 7.36
C GLU A 165 27.85 21.81 6.42
N THR A 166 27.16 22.31 5.38
CA THR A 166 27.65 23.48 4.62
C THR A 166 26.65 24.63 4.65
N THR A 167 27.11 25.72 5.27
CA THR A 167 26.51 27.07 5.38
C THR A 167 25.77 27.31 6.69
N GLY A 168 26.44 28.10 7.54
CA GLY A 168 26.03 28.43 8.89
C GLY A 168 24.77 29.29 8.99
N GLY A 169 24.16 29.18 10.17
CA GLY A 169 23.02 29.96 10.60
C GLY A 169 22.51 29.40 11.90
N ILE A 170 23.08 29.87 13.02
CA ILE A 170 22.60 29.57 14.35
C ILE A 170 21.25 30.26 14.55
N ASN A 171 20.22 29.49 14.83
CA ASN A 171 19.11 29.91 15.69
C ASN A 171 18.54 28.69 16.42
N SER A 172 19.28 28.28 17.45
CA SER A 172 18.70 27.65 18.63
C SER A 172 17.85 28.68 19.36
N SER A 173 16.57 28.38 19.53
CA SER A 173 15.81 28.85 20.69
C SER A 173 14.71 27.84 21.00
N GLY A 174 15.04 26.89 21.87
CA GLY A 174 14.04 26.25 22.70
C GLY A 174 13.63 27.22 23.79
N VAL A 175 12.41 27.74 23.73
CA VAL A 175 11.74 28.37 24.87
C VAL A 175 10.27 27.93 24.87
N PHE A 176 9.92 27.14 25.88
CA PHE A 176 8.55 26.95 26.35
C PHE A 176 8.07 28.27 26.98
N THR A 177 6.99 28.87 26.46
CA THR A 177 6.03 29.65 27.27
C THR A 177 4.67 29.69 26.58
N THR A 178 3.62 29.45 27.36
CA THR A 178 2.21 29.59 26.98
C THR A 178 1.75 31.00 27.34
N ALA A 179 1.26 31.80 26.38
CA ALA A 179 0.19 32.79 26.56
C ALA A 179 -0.14 33.55 25.26
N GLN A 180 -1.41 33.40 24.85
CA GLN A 180 -2.33 34.43 24.33
C GLN A 180 -1.97 35.31 23.10
N SER A 181 -2.72 35.02 22.02
CA SER A 181 -3.29 35.89 20.97
C SER A 181 -2.55 37.17 20.54
N GLY A 182 -2.19 37.23 19.25
CA GLY A 182 -2.13 38.50 18.52
C GLY A 182 -1.18 38.52 17.32
N GLN A 183 -1.75 38.34 16.13
CA GLN A 183 -1.34 38.92 14.83
C GLN A 183 -0.10 38.37 14.09
N GLU A 184 -0.38 37.63 13.00
CA GLU A 184 -0.11 38.00 11.59
C GLU A 184 1.14 38.89 11.33
N THR A 185 2.07 38.65 10.38
CA THR A 185 1.96 38.08 9.02
C THR A 185 3.33 38.08 8.32
N VAL A 186 3.49 37.18 7.34
CA VAL A 186 4.02 37.39 5.97
C VAL A 186 5.54 37.46 5.68
N HIS A 187 5.88 36.58 4.74
CA HIS A 187 7.07 36.44 3.88
C HIS A 187 7.67 37.74 3.33
N LYS A 188 9.00 37.75 3.12
CA LYS A 188 9.68 38.76 2.30
C LYS A 188 10.70 38.14 1.34
N ASP A 189 10.33 38.11 0.07
CA ASP A 189 11.20 37.91 -1.09
C ASP A 189 12.26 39.01 -1.19
N ARG A 190 13.41 38.66 -1.77
CA ARG A 190 14.68 39.41 -1.75
C ARG A 190 15.13 39.71 -3.18
N ASP A 191 15.28 40.99 -3.54
CA ASP A 191 15.85 41.42 -4.82
C ASP A 191 17.36 41.73 -4.75
N GLN A 192 18.04 41.59 -5.90
CA GLN A 192 19.49 41.45 -6.09
C GLN A 192 20.33 42.75 -6.09
N SER A 193 19.84 43.87 -5.58
CA SER A 193 20.68 45.06 -5.36
C SER A 193 20.64 45.41 -3.88
N GLY A 194 21.76 45.26 -3.18
CA GLY A 194 21.89 45.27 -1.71
C GLY A 194 21.55 46.58 -0.99
N THR A 195 20.34 47.09 -1.16
CA THR A 195 19.83 48.26 -0.45
C THR A 195 18.50 47.89 0.22
N LYS A 196 18.42 48.03 1.55
CA LYS A 196 17.24 47.63 2.34
C LYS A 196 16.17 48.73 2.27
N THR A 197 15.01 48.41 1.69
CA THR A 197 13.82 49.28 1.73
C THR A 197 13.05 49.04 3.02
N PHE A 198 12.91 50.07 3.85
CA PHE A 198 12.11 50.07 5.07
C PHE A 198 10.71 50.66 4.85
N LEU A 199 9.73 50.16 5.61
CA LEU A 199 8.29 50.43 5.51
C LEU A 199 7.85 51.83 6.03
N CYS A 200 8.74 52.82 6.07
CA CYS A 200 8.39 54.20 6.44
C CYS A 200 8.65 55.25 5.33
N GLY A 201 9.05 54.83 4.12
CA GLY A 201 8.99 55.70 2.93
C GLY A 201 10.00 56.85 2.85
N VAL A 202 11.08 56.87 3.65
CA VAL A 202 12.14 57.89 3.53
C VAL A 202 13.46 57.25 3.11
N LYS A 203 14.11 57.83 2.10
CA LYS A 203 15.43 57.43 1.60
C LYS A 203 16.50 58.35 2.17
N HIS A 204 17.56 57.78 2.74
CA HIS A 204 18.81 58.47 3.06
C HIS A 204 19.98 57.64 2.53
#